data_AF-A0A329ZRL0-F1
#
_entry.id   AF-A0A329ZRL0-F1
#
_cell.length_a   1.000
_cell.length_b   1.000
_cell.length_c   1.000
_cell.angle_alpha   90.00
_cell.angle_beta   90.00
_cell.angle_gamma   90.00
#
_symmetry.space_group_name_H-M   'P 1'
#
loop_
_entity.id
_entity.type
_entity.pdbx_description
1 polymer ?
#
loop_
_entity_poly.entity_id
_entity_poly.type
_entity_poly.pdbx_seq_one_letter_code
_entity_poly.pdbx_strand_id
1 'polypeptide(L)' 'MAQKLSITLMGRHYDISLLQAHPKVQEECGWLNTNIDPKDLLRAYIAKCQECAELQSAIEDLSDNLEEWL' A
#
# COMPACT_ATOMS: atom_id res chain seq x y z
N MET A 1 -20.82 3.49 -1.73
CA MET A 1 -20.46 4.21 -0.49
C MET A 1 -19.06 4.77 -0.68
N ALA A 2 -18.82 6.06 -0.44
CA ALA A 2 -17.49 6.63 -0.62
C ALA A 2 -16.53 5.96 0.35
N GLN A 3 -15.57 5.19 -0.17
CA GLN A 3 -14.56 4.53 0.65
C GLN A 3 -13.71 5.62 1.31
N LYS A 4 -13.71 5.65 2.63
CA LYS A 4 -12.90 6.57 3.43
C LYS A 4 -12.07 5.76 4.41
N LEU A 5 -10.84 6.18 4.63
CA LEU A 5 -9.96 5.60 5.63
C LEU A 5 -9.95 6.53 6.85
N SER A 6 -10.45 6.01 7.96
CA SER A 6 -10.52 6.74 9.23
C SER A 6 -9.38 6.28 10.13
N ILE A 7 -8.49 7.19 10.50
CA ILE A 7 -7.33 6.89 11.35
C ILE A 7 -7.21 7.90 12.49
N THR A 8 -6.79 7.43 13.66
CA THR A 8 -6.45 8.29 14.79
C THR A 8 -4.94 8.28 14.99
N LEU A 9 -4.30 9.43 14.81
CA LEU A 9 -2.85 9.64 14.96
C LEU A 9 -2.63 10.73 16.01
N MET A 10 -1.83 10.43 17.04
CA MET A 10 -1.49 11.37 18.12
C MET A 10 -2.72 12.03 18.76
N GLY A 11 -3.79 11.25 18.96
CA GLY A 11 -5.05 11.73 19.55
C GLY A 11 -5.93 12.57 18.62
N ARG A 12 -5.54 12.78 17.35
CA ARG A 12 -6.34 13.48 16.34
C ARG A 12 -6.94 12.49 15.36
N HIS A 13 -8.20 12.72 14.99
CA HIS A 13 -8.93 11.89 14.03
C HIS A 13 -8.83 12.47 12.62
N TYR A 14 -8.51 11.62 11.65
CA TYR A 14 -8.37 11.96 10.24
C TYR A 14 -9.28 11.06 9.41
N ASP A 15 -10.07 11.68 8.54
CA ASP A 15 -10.87 11.00 7.52
C ASP A 15 -10.26 11.29 6.15
N ILE A 16 -9.72 10.25 5.50
CA ILE A 16 -9.08 10.35 4.19
C ILE A 16 -10.04 9.81 3.14
N SER A 17 -10.38 10.63 2.14
CA SER A 17 -11.20 10.18 1.01
C SER A 17 -10.36 9.34 0.05
N LEU A 18 -10.84 8.13 -0.29
CA LEU A 18 -10.18 7.26 -1.26
C LEU A 18 -10.72 7.41 -2.68
N LEU A 19 -11.62 8.39 -2.93
CA LEU A 19 -12.23 8.61 -4.25
C LEU A 19 -11.21 8.83 -5.37
N GLN A 20 -10.08 9.47 -5.05
CA GLN A 20 -8.99 9.74 -5.99
C GLN A 20 -7.79 8.80 -5.81
N ALA A 21 -7.88 7.83 -4.89
CA ALA A 21 -6.81 6.87 -4.70
C ALA A 21 -6.68 5.99 -5.94
N HIS A 22 -5.47 5.53 -6.22
CA HIS A 22 -5.21 4.58 -7.31
C HIS A 22 -6.13 3.34 -7.17
N PRO A 23 -6.68 2.76 -8.26
CA PRO A 23 -7.63 1.65 -8.18
C PRO A 23 -7.16 0.48 -7.30
N LYS A 24 -5.87 0.15 -7.36
CA LYS A 24 -5.23 -0.87 -6.50
C LYS A 24 -5.38 -0.56 -5.00
N VAL A 25 -5.26 0.70 -4.61
CA VAL A 25 -5.42 1.15 -3.21
C VAL A 25 -6.88 1.06 -2.76
N GLN A 26 -7.82 1.36 -3.66
CA GLN A 26 -9.26 1.19 -3.38
C GLN A 26 -9.62 -0.29 -3.18
N GLU A 27 -9.04 -1.18 -3.98
CA GLU A 27 -9.18 -2.63 -3.84
C GLU A 27 -8.63 -3.12 -2.50
N GLU A 28 -7.38 -2.75 -2.16
CA GLU A 28 -6.76 -3.10 -0.88
C GLU A 28 -7.54 -2.56 0.34
N CYS A 29 -8.14 -1.37 0.24
CA CYS A 29 -8.98 -0.82 1.30
C CYS A 29 -10.33 -1.54 1.43
N GLY A 30 -10.83 -2.15 0.35
CA GLY A 30 -12.03 -2.99 0.39
C GLY A 30 -11.86 -4.21 1.29
N TRP A 31 -10.64 -4.75 1.34
CA TRP A 31 -10.26 -5.89 2.18
C TRP A 31 -10.28 -5.55 3.68
N LEU A 32 -9.91 -4.33 4.07
CA LEU A 32 -9.93 -3.90 5.48
C LEU A 32 -11.33 -3.95 6.12
N ASN A 33 -12.39 -3.94 5.32
CA ASN A 33 -13.78 -3.93 5.78
C ASN A 33 -14.48 -5.29 5.66
N THR A 34 -13.77 -6.37 5.32
CA THR A 34 -14.35 -7.72 5.16
C THR A 34 -13.77 -8.71 6.17
N ASN A 35 -14.56 -9.73 6.54
CA ASN A 35 -14.05 -10.88 7.29
C ASN A 35 -13.15 -11.71 6.36
N ILE A 36 -11.84 -11.47 6.44
CA ILE A 36 -10.83 -12.15 5.63
C ILE A 36 -10.42 -13.47 6.28
N ASP A 37 -10.31 -14.52 5.46
CA ASP A 37 -9.71 -15.78 5.88
C ASP A 37 -8.21 -15.57 6.20
N PRO A 38 -7.68 -16.06 7.32
CA PRO A 38 -6.27 -15.88 7.70
C PRO A 38 -5.27 -16.32 6.62
N LYS A 39 -5.59 -17.32 5.78
CA LYS A 39 -4.70 -17.75 4.69
C LYS A 39 -4.64 -16.73 3.57
N ASP A 40 -5.76 -16.10 3.25
CA ASP A 40 -5.80 -15.06 2.23
C ASP A 40 -5.08 -13.79 2.71
N LEU A 41 -5.18 -13.47 4.01
CA LEU A 41 -4.37 -12.43 4.63
C LEU A 41 -2.86 -12.72 4.51
N LEU A 42 -2.43 -13.93 4.85
CA LEU A 42 -1.02 -14.33 4.73
C LEU A 42 -0.52 -14.28 3.28
N ARG A 43 -1.34 -14.69 2.31
CA ARG A 43 -1.01 -14.56 0.88
C ARG A 43 -0.86 -13.10 0.44
N ALA A 44 -1.75 -12.23 0.89
CA ALA A 44 -1.65 -10.80 0.62
C ALA A 44 -0.36 -10.20 1.20
N TYR A 45 0.03 -10.60 2.42
CA TYR A 45 1.32 -10.20 3.00
C TYR A 45 2.52 -10.69 2.19
N ILE A 46 2.51 -11.94 1.74
CA ILE A 46 3.58 -12.49 0.89
C ILE A 46 3.72 -11.69 -0.40
N ALA A 47 2.59 -11.40 -1.07
CA ALA A 47 2.59 -10.59 -2.29
C ALA A 47 3.15 -9.19 -2.04
N LYS A 48 2.79 -8.56 -0.91
CA LYS A 48 3.35 -7.25 -0.53
C LYS A 48 4.84 -7.28 -0.23
N CYS A 49 5.34 -8.33 0.41
CA CYS A 49 6.78 -8.50 0.59
C CYS A 49 7.53 -8.61 -0.74
N GLN A 50 6.95 -9.31 -1.73
CA GLN A 50 7.52 -9.40 -3.08
C GLN A 50 7.54 -8.04 -3.79
N GLU A 51 6.42 -7.29 -3.75
CA GLU A 51 6.36 -5.93 -4.29
C GLU A 51 7.42 -5.00 -3.67
N CYS A 52 7.64 -5.10 -2.35
CA CYS A 52 8.67 -4.34 -1.68
C CYS A 52 10.09 -4.74 -2.09
N ALA A 53 10.35 -6.03 -2.30
CA ALA A 53 11.66 -6.51 -2.75
C ALA A 53 11.96 -6.06 -4.19
N GLU A 54 10.98 -6.12 -5.09
CA GLU A 54 11.11 -5.62 -6.46
C GLU A 54 11.36 -4.10 -6.47
N LEU A 55 10.61 -3.35 -5.65
CA LEU A 55 10.80 -1.91 -5.52
C LEU A 55 12.18 -1.56 -4.94
N GLN A 56 12.65 -2.31 -3.94
CA GLN A 56 14.00 -2.13 -3.39
C GLN A 56 15.05 -2.30 -4.50
N SER A 57 14.98 -3.39 -5.28
CA SER A 57 15.90 -3.62 -6.40
C SER A 57 15.89 -2.46 -7.39
N ALA A 58 14.70 -1.98 -7.78
CA ALA A 58 14.60 -0.86 -8.71
C ALA A 58 15.17 0.45 -8.16
N ILE A 59 15.05 0.69 -6.85
CA ILE A 59 15.63 1.86 -6.19
C ILE A 59 17.15 1.74 -6.08
N GLU A 60 17.67 0.55 -5.78
CA GLU A 60 19.11 0.26 -5.76
C GLU A 60 19.72 0.49 -7.14
N ASP A 61 19.09 -0.06 -8.18
CA ASP A 61 19.49 0.18 -9.57
C ASP A 61 19.51 1.67 -9.90
N LEU A 62 18.46 2.41 -9.52
CA LEU A 62 18.38 3.85 -9.78
C LEU A 62 19.44 4.64 -9.02
N SER A 63 19.78 4.22 -7.80
CA SER A 63 20.84 4.82 -6.98
C SER A 63 22.22 4.59 -7.59
N ASP A 64 22.50 3.37 -8.06
CA ASP A 64 23.80 3.01 -8.63
C ASP A 64 24.05 3.71 -9.97
N ASN A 65 22.99 3.98 -10.74
CA ASN A 65 23.09 4.67 -12.02
C ASN A 65 22.90 6.20 -11.92
N LEU A 66 22.68 6.73 -10.70
CA LEU A 66 22.36 8.15 -10.51
C LEU A 66 23.52 9.08 -10.93
N GLU A 67 24.77 8.64 -10.74
CA GLU A 67 25.98 9.39 -11.14
C GLU A 67 26.20 9.38 -12.67
N GLU A 68 25.73 8.36 -13.39
CA GLU A 68 25.83 8.31 -14.85
C GLU A 68 24.81 9.24 -15.54
N TRP A 69 23.77 9.66 -14.82
CA TRP A 69 22.69 10.50 -15.33
C TRP A 69 22.80 11.98 -14.92
N LEU A 70 23.77 12.33 -14.06
CA LEU A 70 24.10 13.69 -13.62
C LEU A 70 25.26 14.29 -14.44
#